data_AF-A0A8X7SAG6-F1
#
_entry.id   AF-A0A8X7SAG6-F1
#
_cell.length_a   1.000
_cell.length_b   1.000
_cell.length_c   1.000
_cell.angle_alpha   90.00
_cell.angle_beta   90.00
_cell.angle_gamma   90.00
#
_symmetry.space_group_name_H-M   'P 1'
#
loop_
_entity.id
_entity.type
_entity.pdbx_description
1 polymer ?
#
loop_
_entity_poly.entity_id
_entity_poly.type
_entity_poly.pdbx_seq_one_letter_code
_entity_poly.pdbx_strand_id
1 'polypeptide(L)'
;MFASNLTVLFICGVKEVEDIISKEKALVGEVLSSEIVPFQKLRTLRLVDLPELKAIYWSSLPFPCLTKIVVFNCPKLKKLPLKSCSGGEGGLVIKYAEKEWLEGVEWEDEATKARFLLSCIQQV
;
A
#
# COMPACT_ATOMS: atom_id res chain seq x y z
N MET A 1 -16.47 -7.57 7.88
CA MET A 1 -15.43 -7.86 8.89
C MET A 1 -14.07 -7.75 8.20
N PHE A 2 -13.31 -6.67 8.42
CA PHE A 2 -11.93 -6.59 7.95
C PHE A 2 -11.06 -7.43 8.89
N ALA A 3 -10.12 -8.21 8.37
CA ALA A 3 -9.23 -9.06 9.16
C ALA A 3 -8.35 -8.21 10.11
N SER A 4 -8.88 -7.88 11.29
CA SER A 4 -8.32 -6.87 12.22
C SER A 4 -6.99 -7.28 12.85
N ASN A 5 -6.66 -8.57 12.81
CA ASN A 5 -5.38 -9.13 13.26
C ASN A 5 -4.43 -9.46 12.11
N LEU A 6 -4.76 -9.09 10.86
CA LEU A 6 -3.89 -9.37 9.72
C LEU A 6 -2.59 -8.58 9.83
N THR A 7 -1.47 -9.32 9.91
CA THR A 7 -0.12 -8.75 9.98
C THR A 7 0.63 -8.86 8.66
N VAL A 8 0.25 -9.80 7.80
CA VAL A 8 0.84 -10.01 6.48
C VAL A 8 -0.27 -10.14 5.45
N LEU A 9 -0.22 -9.32 4.41
CA LEU A 9 -1.08 -9.43 3.24
C LEU A 9 -0.19 -9.73 2.04
N PHE A 10 -0.45 -10.87 1.39
CA PHE A 10 0.25 -11.29 0.18
C PHE A 10 -0.78 -11.57 -0.91
N ILE A 11 -0.62 -10.88 -2.04
CA ILE A 11 -1.46 -11.06 -3.23
C ILE A 11 -0.52 -11.34 -4.40
N CYS A 12 -0.77 -12.44 -5.10
CA CYS A 12 0.08 -12.95 -6.16
C CYS A 12 -0.75 -13.43 -7.35
N GLY A 13 -0.39 -13.03 -8.57
CA GLY A 13 -0.91 -13.62 -9.81
C GLY A 13 -2.38 -13.32 -10.11
N VAL A 14 -2.95 -12.26 -9.54
CA VAL A 14 -4.33 -11.83 -9.81
C VAL A 14 -4.35 -10.83 -10.96
N LYS A 15 -4.96 -11.22 -12.09
CA LYS A 15 -4.89 -10.46 -13.34
C LYS A 15 -5.95 -9.37 -13.48
N GLU A 16 -7.05 -9.45 -12.75
CA GLU A 16 -8.23 -8.59 -12.95
C GLU A 16 -8.41 -7.57 -11.82
N VAL A 17 -7.59 -7.62 -10.78
CA VAL A 17 -7.75 -6.73 -9.62
C VAL A 17 -7.22 -5.34 -9.94
N GLU A 18 -8.11 -4.35 -9.92
CA GLU A 18 -7.72 -2.94 -10.08
C GLU A 18 -7.40 -2.27 -8.73
N ASP A 19 -8.10 -2.68 -7.67
CA ASP A 19 -7.92 -2.19 -6.30
C ASP A 19 -8.01 -3.33 -5.28
N ILE A 20 -7.18 -3.28 -4.24
CA ILE A 20 -7.18 -4.32 -3.18
C ILE A 20 -8.35 -4.12 -2.22
N ILE A 21 -8.70 -2.86 -1.94
CA ILE A 21 -9.79 -2.50 -1.05
C ILE A 21 -10.78 -1.64 -1.84
N SER A 22 -12.02 -2.12 -1.99
CA SER A 22 -13.07 -1.47 -2.80
C SER A 22 -13.72 -0.29 -2.10
N LYS A 23 -13.94 0.80 -2.87
CA LYS A 23 -14.60 2.05 -2.45
C LYS A 23 -15.93 1.84 -1.76
N GLU A 24 -16.75 0.99 -2.35
CA GLU A 24 -18.11 0.70 -1.91
C GLU A 24 -18.12 -0.05 -0.58
N LYS A 25 -17.16 -0.98 -0.37
CA LYS A 25 -17.09 -1.77 0.86
C LYS A 25 -16.61 -1.00 2.09
N ALA A 26 -15.96 0.16 1.96
CA ALA A 26 -15.73 1.02 3.13
C ALA A 26 -16.86 2.03 3.37
N LEU A 27 -17.68 2.35 2.36
CA LEU A 27 -18.83 3.24 2.52
C LEU A 27 -20.07 2.52 3.09
N VAL A 28 -20.21 1.22 2.81
CA VAL A 28 -21.35 0.39 3.25
C VAL A 28 -21.21 -0.08 4.72
N GLY A 29 -20.08 0.16 5.37
CA GLY A 29 -19.90 0.02 6.82
C GLY A 29 -20.43 1.24 7.58
N GLU A 30 -21.75 1.45 7.51
CA GLU A 30 -22.61 2.34 8.32
C GLU A 30 -21.96 3.46 9.16
N VAL A 31 -22.18 4.72 8.72
CA VAL A 31 -22.59 5.90 9.53
C VAL A 31 -21.69 6.38 10.69
N LEU A 32 -20.60 5.72 11.05
CA LEU A 32 -19.70 6.19 12.11
C LEU A 32 -18.24 6.22 11.67
N SER A 33 -17.71 7.43 11.76
CA SER A 33 -16.31 7.78 12.01
C SER A 33 -15.25 7.52 10.93
N SER A 34 -14.44 8.56 10.78
CA SER A 34 -13.04 8.60 10.35
C SER A 34 -12.10 7.50 10.92
N GLU A 35 -12.57 6.42 11.57
CA GLU A 35 -11.74 5.60 12.47
C GLU A 35 -11.56 4.12 12.09
N ILE A 36 -12.39 3.51 11.22
CA ILE A 36 -12.15 2.12 10.81
C ILE A 36 -11.09 2.08 9.70
N VAL A 37 -9.83 2.15 10.11
CA VAL A 37 -8.68 1.93 9.24
C VAL A 37 -8.58 0.42 8.93
N PRO A 38 -8.73 -0.04 7.68
CA PRO A 38 -8.53 -1.45 7.36
C PRO A 38 -7.08 -1.85 7.62
N PHE A 39 -6.89 -3.05 8.16
CA PHE A 39 -5.59 -3.66 8.41
C PHE A 39 -4.66 -2.82 9.33
N GLN A 40 -5.16 -2.27 10.44
CA GLN A 40 -4.35 -1.50 11.41
C GLN A 40 -3.09 -2.23 11.89
N LYS A 41 -3.14 -3.56 12.02
CA LYS A 41 -2.01 -4.39 12.47
C LYS A 41 -1.10 -4.88 11.34
N LEU A 42 -1.33 -4.44 10.10
CA LEU A 42 -0.55 -4.88 8.94
C LEU A 42 0.90 -4.42 9.08
N ARG A 43 1.82 -5.38 9.02
CA ARG A 43 3.26 -5.16 9.09
C ARG A 43 3.92 -5.32 7.73
N THR A 44 3.42 -6.24 6.90
CA THR A 44 4.00 -6.55 5.59
C THR A 44 2.92 -6.62 4.51
N LEU A 45 3.12 -5.87 3.44
CA LEU A 45 2.34 -5.95 2.21
C LEU A 45 3.23 -6.48 1.08
N ARG A 46 2.78 -7.54 0.39
CA ARG A 46 3.48 -8.10 -0.77
C ARG A 46 2.52 -8.20 -1.95
N LEU A 47 2.91 -7.57 -3.06
CA LEU A 47 2.16 -7.47 -4.30
C LEU A 47 3.04 -8.01 -5.41
N VAL A 48 2.61 -9.10 -6.04
CA VAL A 48 3.40 -9.82 -7.05
C VAL A 48 2.52 -10.18 -8.23
N ASP A 49 2.96 -9.89 -9.45
CA ASP A 49 2.26 -10.28 -10.69
C ASP A 49 0.81 -9.78 -10.74
N LEU A 50 0.61 -8.48 -10.50
CA LEU A 50 -0.71 -7.82 -10.50
C LEU A 50 -0.76 -6.77 -11.63
N PRO A 51 -0.97 -7.19 -12.89
CA PRO A 51 -0.82 -6.33 -14.06
C PRO A 51 -1.86 -5.20 -14.13
N GLU A 52 -3.07 -5.41 -13.58
CA GLU A 52 -4.17 -4.45 -13.61
C GLU A 52 -4.28 -3.59 -12.34
N LEU A 53 -3.48 -3.86 -11.32
CA LEU A 53 -3.57 -3.15 -10.04
C LEU A 53 -3.14 -1.69 -10.20
N LYS A 54 -4.04 -0.76 -9.90
CA LYS A 54 -3.82 0.69 -10.01
C LYS A 54 -3.56 1.33 -8.66
N ALA A 55 -4.28 0.89 -7.63
CA ALA A 55 -4.12 1.39 -6.26
C ALA A 55 -4.38 0.28 -5.22
N ILE A 56 -3.84 0.44 -4.02
CA ILE A 56 -4.17 -0.44 -2.89
C ILE A 56 -5.47 0.04 -2.22
N TYR A 57 -5.64 1.37 -2.10
CA TYR A 57 -6.80 2.05 -1.55
C TYR A 57 -6.98 3.39 -2.27
N TRP A 58 -8.21 3.89 -2.36
CA TRP A 58 -8.51 5.16 -3.05
C TRP A 58 -8.07 6.40 -2.26
N SER A 59 -7.70 6.25 -0.99
CA SER A 59 -7.13 7.31 -0.17
C SER A 59 -5.88 6.82 0.57
N SER A 60 -5.15 7.73 1.20
CA SER A 60 -3.98 7.37 1.99
C SER A 60 -4.39 6.84 3.36
N LEU A 61 -3.71 5.78 3.84
CA LEU A 61 -3.98 5.14 5.12
C LEU A 61 -2.79 5.31 6.08
N PRO A 62 -3.04 5.50 7.39
CA PRO A 62 -1.97 5.74 8.34
C PRO A 62 -1.08 4.50 8.55
N PHE A 63 -1.57 3.27 8.35
CA PHE A 63 -0.82 2.02 8.47
C PHE A 63 0.21 2.02 9.62
N PRO A 64 -0.25 2.15 10.88
CA PRO A 64 0.62 2.46 12.02
C PRO A 64 1.63 1.36 12.35
N CYS A 65 1.43 0.14 11.85
CA CYS A 65 2.32 -1.00 12.07
C CYS A 65 3.12 -1.40 10.82
N LEU A 66 2.93 -0.73 9.67
CA LEU A 66 3.52 -1.18 8.41
C LEU A 66 5.02 -0.91 8.41
N THR A 67 5.80 -1.95 8.16
CA THR A 67 7.26 -1.90 8.17
C THR A 67 7.86 -2.34 6.83
N LYS A 68 7.07 -3.01 5.98
CA LYS A 68 7.54 -3.54 4.71
C LYS A 68 6.47 -3.51 3.61
N ILE A 69 6.85 -2.99 2.46
CA ILE A 69 6.13 -3.15 1.19
C ILE A 69 7.06 -3.88 0.21
N VAL A 70 6.51 -4.83 -0.55
CA VAL A 70 7.19 -5.48 -1.67
C VAL A 70 6.28 -5.38 -2.89
N VAL A 71 6.80 -4.84 -3.98
CA VAL A 71 6.09 -4.69 -5.27
C VAL A 71 6.92 -5.33 -6.37
N PHE A 72 6.40 -6.36 -7.01
CA PHE A 72 7.04 -7.00 -8.17
C PHE A 72 6.02 -7.21 -9.28
N ASN A 73 6.37 -6.87 -10.51
CA ASN A 73 5.54 -7.04 -11.69
C ASN A 73 4.12 -6.47 -11.52
N CYS A 74 4.04 -5.23 -11.05
CA CYS A 74 2.79 -4.47 -10.87
C CYS A 74 2.84 -3.15 -11.67
N PRO A 75 2.92 -3.21 -13.02
CA PRO A 75 3.26 -2.05 -13.87
C PRO A 75 2.25 -0.89 -13.81
N LYS A 76 0.98 -1.15 -13.45
CA LYS A 76 -0.06 -0.12 -13.36
C LYS A 76 -0.20 0.50 -11.96
N LEU A 77 0.51 -0.04 -10.96
CA LEU A 77 0.39 0.43 -9.58
C LEU A 77 1.12 1.76 -9.43
N LYS A 78 0.39 2.87 -9.47
CA LYS A 78 0.99 4.21 -9.35
C LYS A 78 0.83 4.83 -7.97
N LYS A 79 -0.13 4.35 -7.18
CA LYS A 79 -0.45 4.95 -5.88
C LYS A 79 -0.23 3.98 -4.74
N LEU A 80 0.60 4.41 -3.80
CA LEU A 80 0.72 3.77 -2.50
C LEU A 80 -0.17 4.51 -1.49
N PRO A 81 -0.87 3.79 -0.61
CA PRO A 81 -1.75 4.36 0.41
C PRO A 81 -0.93 4.88 1.62
N LEU A 82 0.11 5.67 1.36
CA LEU A 82 1.05 6.19 2.34
C LEU A 82 0.83 7.69 2.54
N LYS A 83 0.85 8.12 3.81
CA LYS A 83 0.96 9.51 4.23
C LYS A 83 2.36 9.77 4.78
N SER A 84 2.72 11.05 4.90
CA SER A 84 3.95 11.49 5.57
C SER A 84 4.11 10.97 7.00
N CYS A 85 3.03 10.56 7.69
CA CYS A 85 3.04 9.92 9.01
C CYS A 85 2.98 8.38 8.98
N SER A 86 2.85 7.75 7.81
CA SER A 86 2.72 6.30 7.71
C SER A 86 4.00 5.57 8.10
N GLY A 87 3.87 4.29 8.48
CA GLY A 87 4.98 3.43 8.88
C GLY A 87 5.12 3.30 10.40
N GLY A 88 5.56 2.13 10.85
CA GLY A 88 5.74 1.84 12.27
C GLY A 88 6.98 2.49 12.89
N GLU A 89 7.13 2.35 14.22
CA GLU A 89 8.22 2.94 15.03
C GLU A 89 9.64 2.58 14.55
N GLY A 90 9.80 1.56 13.70
CA GLY A 90 11.08 1.14 13.11
C GLY A 90 11.32 1.61 11.67
N GLY A 91 10.47 2.49 11.13
CA GLY A 91 10.52 2.89 9.72
C GLY A 91 9.84 1.90 8.76
N LEU A 92 9.71 2.33 7.51
CA LEU A 92 9.15 1.55 6.42
C LEU A 92 10.25 1.22 5.42
N VAL A 93 10.29 -0.01 4.91
CA VAL A 93 11.14 -0.42 3.78
C VAL A 93 10.26 -0.77 2.60
N ILE A 94 10.54 -0.20 1.43
CA ILE A 94 9.83 -0.48 0.18
C ILE A 94 10.79 -1.22 -0.75
N LYS A 95 10.46 -2.46 -1.09
CA LYS A 95 11.25 -3.28 -2.01
C LYS A 95 10.53 -3.39 -3.35
N TYR A 96 11.28 -3.23 -4.43
CA TYR A 96 10.73 -3.25 -5.78
C TYR A 96 11.72 -3.85 -6.79
N ALA A 97 11.24 -4.35 -7.93
CA ALA A 97 12.11 -4.86 -8.99
C ALA A 97 12.30 -3.84 -10.12
N GLU A 98 11.20 -3.27 -10.61
CA GLU A 98 11.17 -2.40 -11.78
C GLU A 98 11.50 -0.94 -11.41
N LYS A 99 12.56 -0.36 -11.99
CA LYS A 99 12.91 1.06 -11.74
C LYS A 99 11.85 2.00 -12.25
N GLU A 100 11.28 1.65 -13.40
CA GLU A 100 10.24 2.38 -14.11
C GLU A 100 8.98 2.49 -13.25
N TRP A 101 8.70 1.47 -12.43
CA TRP A 101 7.61 1.53 -11.46
C TRP A 101 7.86 2.65 -10.45
N LEU A 102 9.04 2.71 -9.83
CA LEU A 102 9.35 3.72 -8.81
C LEU A 102 9.28 5.14 -9.39
N GLU A 103 9.78 5.33 -10.61
CA GLU A 103 9.72 6.61 -11.33
C GLU A 103 8.27 7.04 -11.64
N GLY A 104 7.38 6.07 -11.83
CA GLY A 104 5.95 6.30 -12.09
C GLY A 104 5.07 6.44 -10.84
N VAL A 105 5.62 6.31 -9.63
CA VAL A 105 4.83 6.44 -8.39
C VAL A 105 4.36 7.89 -8.21
N GLU A 106 3.04 8.05 -8.09
CA GLU A 106 2.36 9.28 -7.74
C GLU A 106 2.25 9.39 -6.20
N TRP A 107 3.09 10.24 -5.62
CA TRP A 107 3.11 10.51 -4.17
C TRP A 107 2.06 11.55 -3.78
N GLU A 108 1.53 11.46 -2.54
CA GLU A 108 0.52 12.41 -2.04
C GLU A 108 1.06 13.84 -1.94
N ASP A 109 2.28 14.00 -1.44
CA ASP A 109 2.98 15.28 -1.31
C ASP A 109 4.51 15.08 -1.38
N GLU A 110 5.25 16.17 -1.56
CA GLU A 110 6.72 16.13 -1.64
C GLU A 110 7.38 15.64 -0.34
N ALA A 111 6.73 15.83 0.82
CA ALA A 111 7.26 15.33 2.10
C ALA A 111 7.20 13.80 2.19
N THR A 112 6.10 13.22 1.72
CA THR A 112 5.86 11.77 1.62
C THR A 112 6.85 11.15 0.65
N LYS A 113 7.03 11.78 -0.52
CA LYS A 113 8.04 11.39 -1.50
C LYS A 113 9.45 11.41 -0.91
N ALA A 114 9.87 12.52 -0.31
CA ALA A 114 11.20 12.66 0.30
C ALA A 114 11.44 11.62 1.40
N ARG A 115 10.45 11.35 2.26
CA ARG A 115 10.54 10.37 3.34
C ARG A 115 10.73 8.96 2.81
N PHE A 116 9.90 8.52 1.87
CA PHE A 116 9.86 7.12 1.46
C PHE A 116 10.79 6.78 0.29
N LEU A 117 11.25 7.74 -0.50
CA LEU A 117 12.29 7.48 -1.50
C LEU A 117 13.58 6.95 -0.86
N LEU A 118 13.95 7.44 0.33
CA LEU A 118 15.11 6.96 1.08
C LEU A 118 14.91 5.51 1.62
N SER A 119 13.66 5.08 1.71
CA SER A 119 13.25 3.74 2.15
C SER A 119 13.15 2.73 1.01
N CYS A 120 13.31 3.16 -0.24
CA CYS A 120 13.18 2.34 -1.43
C CYS A 120 14.47 1.56 -1.70
N ILE A 121 14.35 0.23 -1.81
CA ILE A 121 15.46 -0.68 -2.09
C ILE A 121 15.08 -1.52 -3.31
N GLN A 122 15.79 -1.33 -4.41
CA GLN A 122 15.65 -2.20 -5.57
C GLN A 122 16.20 -3.60 -5.23
N GLN A 123 15.44 -4.65 -5.50
CA GLN A 123 15.91 -6.03 -5.45
C GLN A 123 16.16 -6.53 -6.86
N VAL A 124 17.41 -6.91 -7.13
CA VAL A 124 17.89 -7.49 -8.40
C VAL A 124 17.80 -9.01 -8.33
#